data_AF-A0A818E3N7-F1
#
_entry.id   AF-A0A818E3N7-F1
#
_cell.length_a   1.000
_cell.length_b   1.000
_cell.length_c   1.000
_cell.angle_alpha   90.00
_cell.angle_beta   90.00
_cell.angle_gamma   90.00
#
_symmetry.space_group_name_H-M   'P 1'
#
loop_
_entity.id
_entity.type
_entity.pdbx_description
1 polymer ?
#
loop_
_entity_poly.entity_id
_entity_poly.type
_entity_poly.pdbx_seq_one_letter_code
_entity_poly.pdbx_strand_id
1 'polypeptide(L)'
;MPWKALPYSDRDRSKTLGEKFNVEGIPALVVLSPTCDKITSDGVEEIRAASKKALDQWSQGKRLFWSREPREGEYVWQDTTCSLCYMNPLTGSRHGCTHKECNIDLCQTCLPNNKHEHPLVEYLMPKKTYSLEALFKSVPYLLNPNNEEKIETKTMWQNDVKSVGFYFSAHWCPPCRAFTPKLAELYKTAQETSHAFRIVFVSCDRDEESFNSYRAEMPWPAVPLNSGALLKEYFRYSGE
;
A
#
# COMPACT_ATOMS: atom_id res chain seq x y z
N MET A 1 34.47 -5.29 -4.89
CA MET A 1 33.71 -4.51 -3.87
C MET A 1 33.81 -5.24 -2.53
N PRO A 2 34.25 -4.62 -1.43
CA PRO A 2 34.59 -5.33 -0.19
C PRO A 2 33.43 -5.26 0.82
N TRP A 3 32.32 -5.93 0.52
CA TRP A 3 31.22 -6.06 1.46
C TRP A 3 31.05 -7.55 1.81
N LYS A 4 31.07 -7.86 3.10
CA LYS A 4 30.88 -9.22 3.60
C LYS A 4 29.38 -9.50 3.69
N ALA A 5 28.89 -10.44 2.88
CA ALA A 5 27.53 -10.94 2.97
C ALA A 5 27.41 -12.06 4.03
N LEU A 6 26.22 -12.24 4.58
CA LEU A 6 25.93 -13.42 5.39
C LEU A 6 25.97 -14.69 4.50
N PRO A 7 26.55 -15.80 4.98
CA PRO A 7 26.51 -17.06 4.27
C PRO A 7 25.06 -17.50 4.01
N TYR A 8 24.79 -18.02 2.81
CA TYR A 8 23.45 -18.46 2.42
C TYR A 8 22.85 -19.54 3.34
N SER A 9 23.71 -20.33 4.00
CA SER A 9 23.32 -21.36 4.97
C SER A 9 22.80 -20.79 6.29
N ASP A 10 23.03 -19.52 6.60
CA ASP A 10 22.73 -18.90 7.90
C ASP A 10 21.40 -18.12 7.86
N ARG A 11 20.33 -18.82 7.46
CA ARG A 11 18.99 -18.24 7.23
C ARG A 11 18.31 -17.74 8.51
N ASP A 12 18.57 -18.39 9.64
CA ASP A 12 17.97 -18.02 10.92
C ASP A 12 18.48 -16.64 11.40
N ARG A 13 19.75 -16.34 11.13
CA ARG A 13 20.34 -15.05 11.44
C ARG A 13 19.81 -13.95 10.53
N SER A 14 19.57 -14.25 9.26
CA SER A 14 18.89 -13.34 8.31
C SER A 14 17.46 -13.03 8.75
N LYS A 15 16.70 -14.05 9.18
CA LYS A 15 15.34 -13.91 9.69
C LYS A 15 15.28 -13.08 10.97
N THR A 16 16.18 -13.35 11.92
CA THR A 16 16.28 -12.59 13.18
C THR A 16 16.62 -11.12 12.92
N LEU A 17 17.47 -10.83 11.94
CA LEU A 17 17.78 -9.47 11.51
C LEU A 17 16.57 -8.80 10.85
N GLY A 18 15.85 -9.51 9.98
CA GLY A 18 14.62 -9.01 9.35
C GLY A 18 13.53 -8.65 10.37
N GLU A 19 13.30 -9.50 11.37
CA GLU A 19 12.37 -9.24 12.48
C GLU A 19 12.83 -8.05 13.34
N LYS A 20 14.13 -7.99 13.66
CA LYS A 20 14.70 -6.91 14.49
C LYS A 20 14.64 -5.53 13.82
N PHE A 21 14.68 -5.49 12.49
CA PHE A 21 14.65 -4.25 11.71
C PHE A 21 13.34 -4.03 10.95
N ASN A 22 12.31 -4.84 11.22
CA ASN A 22 10.98 -4.76 10.61
C ASN A 22 11.00 -4.75 9.07
N VAL A 23 11.87 -5.59 8.49
CA VAL A 23 12.04 -5.75 7.05
C VAL A 23 11.01 -6.76 6.54
N GLU A 24 9.99 -6.29 5.82
CA GLU A 24 8.99 -7.12 5.15
C GLU A 24 9.44 -7.48 3.72
N GLY A 25 9.55 -8.79 3.46
CA GLY A 25 9.96 -9.33 2.16
C GLY A 25 8.81 -9.50 1.17
N ILE A 26 9.15 -9.55 -0.13
CA ILE A 26 8.21 -9.83 -1.21
C ILE A 26 7.75 -11.30 -1.27
N PRO A 27 6.50 -11.55 -1.70
CA PRO A 27 5.53 -10.59 -2.26
C PRO A 27 4.74 -9.83 -1.19
N ALA A 28 4.42 -8.57 -1.48
CA ALA A 28 3.52 -7.74 -0.69
C ALA A 28 2.32 -7.29 -1.55
N LEU A 29 1.10 -7.37 -0.99
CA LEU A 29 -0.13 -6.93 -1.65
C LEU A 29 -0.83 -5.92 -0.75
N VAL A 30 -0.76 -4.64 -1.14
CA VAL A 30 -1.43 -3.54 -0.45
C VAL A 30 -2.69 -3.17 -1.23
N VAL A 31 -3.84 -3.23 -0.56
CA VAL A 31 -5.14 -2.88 -1.14
C VAL A 31 -5.54 -1.51 -0.62
N LEU A 32 -5.95 -0.61 -1.53
CA LEU A 32 -6.41 0.74 -1.19
C LEU A 32 -7.82 0.99 -1.75
N SER A 33 -8.57 1.86 -1.10
CA SER A 33 -9.81 2.45 -1.62
C SER A 33 -9.52 3.49 -2.73
N PRO A 34 -10.54 4.02 -3.44
CA PRO A 34 -10.38 5.12 -4.41
C PRO A 34 -9.82 6.41 -3.79
N THR A 35 -10.03 6.58 -2.48
CA THR A 35 -9.51 7.69 -1.66
C THR A 35 -8.08 7.42 -1.15
N CYS A 36 -7.45 6.32 -1.57
CA CYS A 36 -6.15 5.84 -1.11
C CYS A 36 -6.08 5.50 0.38
N ASP A 37 -7.22 5.21 1.00
CA ASP A 37 -7.23 4.63 2.33
C ASP A 37 -6.76 3.18 2.23
N LYS A 38 -5.78 2.82 3.04
CA LYS A 38 -5.29 1.45 3.10
C LYS A 38 -6.38 0.53 3.66
N ILE A 39 -6.88 -0.35 2.80
CA ILE A 39 -7.82 -1.44 3.11
C ILE A 39 -7.02 -2.56 3.81
N THR A 40 -5.87 -2.96 3.27
CA THR A 40 -4.94 -3.89 3.93
C THR A 40 -3.50 -3.73 3.41
N SER A 41 -2.50 -4.04 4.24
CA SER A 41 -1.09 -4.25 3.83
C SER A 41 -0.71 -5.73 3.73
N ASP A 42 -1.57 -6.62 4.24
CA ASP A 42 -1.34 -8.07 4.36
C ASP A 42 -2.20 -8.84 3.36
N GLY A 43 -2.53 -8.22 2.21
CA GLY A 43 -3.45 -8.79 1.23
C GLY A 43 -3.03 -10.17 0.72
N VAL A 44 -1.74 -10.51 0.80
CA VAL A 44 -1.23 -11.86 0.47
C VAL A 44 -1.75 -12.90 1.46
N GLU A 45 -1.75 -12.61 2.74
CA GLU A 45 -2.23 -13.52 3.78
C GLU A 45 -3.76 -13.61 3.80
N GLU A 46 -4.45 -12.49 3.54
CA GLU A 46 -5.91 -12.48 3.43
C GLU A 46 -6.43 -13.32 2.25
N ILE A 47 -5.72 -13.28 1.11
CA ILE A 47 -6.04 -14.15 -0.03
C ILE A 47 -5.73 -15.62 0.29
N ARG A 48 -4.60 -15.91 0.94
CA ARG A 48 -4.25 -17.29 1.36
C ARG A 48 -5.28 -17.87 2.33
N ALA A 49 -5.81 -17.04 3.23
CA ALA A 49 -6.73 -17.47 4.27
C ALA A 49 -8.19 -17.57 3.79
N ALA A 50 -8.64 -16.66 2.94
CA ALA A 50 -10.08 -16.46 2.68
C ALA A 50 -10.47 -16.36 1.19
N SER A 51 -9.50 -16.38 0.26
CA SER A 51 -9.71 -16.41 -1.19
C SER A 51 -10.81 -15.44 -1.65
N LYS A 52 -11.95 -15.94 -2.15
CA LYS A 52 -13.05 -15.14 -2.71
C LYS A 52 -13.70 -14.20 -1.70
N LYS A 53 -13.72 -14.57 -0.42
CA LYS A 53 -14.37 -13.77 0.62
C LYS A 53 -13.59 -12.50 0.96
N ALA A 54 -12.26 -12.52 0.82
CA ALA A 54 -11.44 -11.32 0.95
C ALA A 54 -11.77 -10.31 -0.18
N LEU A 55 -11.89 -10.81 -1.40
CA LEU A 55 -12.28 -10.02 -2.57
C LEU A 55 -13.69 -9.41 -2.44
N ASP A 56 -14.65 -10.20 -1.95
CA ASP A 56 -16.05 -9.75 -1.74
C ASP A 56 -16.17 -8.67 -0.65
N GLN A 57 -15.21 -8.59 0.27
CA GLN A 57 -15.17 -7.55 1.30
C GLN A 57 -14.46 -6.28 0.82
N TRP A 58 -13.35 -6.42 0.09
CA TRP A 58 -12.67 -5.27 -0.51
C TRP A 58 -13.55 -4.56 -1.54
N SER A 59 -14.38 -5.29 -2.27
CA SER A 59 -15.32 -4.73 -3.26
C SER A 59 -16.43 -3.86 -2.66
N GLN A 60 -16.64 -3.92 -1.34
CA GLN A 60 -17.68 -3.15 -0.65
C GLN A 60 -17.15 -1.93 0.11
N GLY A 61 -15.82 -1.76 0.24
CA GLY A 61 -15.20 -0.56 0.82
C GLY A 61 -15.56 -0.23 2.29
N LYS A 62 -16.05 -1.20 3.08
CA LYS A 62 -16.60 -0.93 4.44
C LYS A 62 -15.55 -1.06 5.56
N ARG A 63 -15.53 -0.08 6.49
CA ARG A 63 -14.95 -0.15 7.86
C ARG A 63 -16.08 -0.18 8.92
N LEU A 64 -15.83 -0.80 10.07
CA LEU A 64 -16.87 -1.20 11.06
C LEU A 64 -17.32 -0.15 12.10
N PHE A 65 -16.70 1.04 12.21
CA PHE A 65 -17.09 2.03 13.23
C PHE A 65 -16.90 3.48 12.73
N TRP A 66 -17.70 4.41 13.29
CA TRP A 66 -17.86 5.81 12.87
C TRP A 66 -16.51 6.47 12.55
N SER A 67 -16.26 6.70 11.26
CA SER A 67 -15.02 7.27 10.72
C SER A 67 -15.31 8.63 10.09
N ARG A 68 -14.58 9.66 10.52
CA ARG A 68 -14.55 10.92 9.78
C ARG A 68 -13.66 10.72 8.55
N GLU A 69 -14.17 11.02 7.36
CA GLU A 69 -13.36 11.00 6.14
C GLU A 69 -12.23 12.07 6.25
N PRO A 70 -10.95 11.68 6.15
CA PRO A 70 -9.85 12.63 6.17
C PRO A 70 -9.94 13.58 4.97
N ARG A 71 -9.63 14.87 5.17
CA ARG A 71 -9.53 15.81 4.05
C ARG A 71 -8.19 15.64 3.33
N GLU A 72 -8.16 15.99 2.05
CA GLU A 72 -6.94 15.93 1.25
C GLU A 72 -5.81 16.74 1.89
N GLY A 73 -4.62 16.14 2.01
CA GLY A 73 -3.47 16.76 2.66
C GLY A 73 -3.48 16.75 4.19
N GLU A 74 -4.52 16.19 4.82
CA GLU A 74 -4.59 16.00 6.27
C GLU A 74 -3.77 14.78 6.70
N TYR A 75 -3.16 14.86 7.88
CA TYR A 75 -2.35 13.78 8.42
C TYR A 75 -3.24 12.77 9.15
N VAL A 76 -3.04 11.47 8.91
CA VAL A 76 -3.93 10.42 9.44
C VAL A 76 -3.16 9.40 10.27
N TRP A 77 -3.59 9.23 11.52
CA TRP A 77 -3.07 8.22 12.44
C TRP A 77 -3.98 6.99 12.40
N GLN A 78 -3.65 6.05 11.51
CA GLN A 78 -4.37 4.78 11.40
C GLN A 78 -4.35 4.05 12.76
N ASP A 79 -5.51 3.54 13.18
CA ASP A 79 -5.74 2.80 14.44
C ASP A 79 -5.48 3.60 15.73
N THR A 80 -5.38 4.92 15.63
CA THR A 80 -5.30 5.82 16.77
C THR A 80 -6.64 6.52 16.97
N THR A 81 -7.18 6.44 18.19
CA THR A 81 -8.43 7.09 18.57
C THR A 81 -8.15 8.23 19.53
N CYS A 82 -8.70 9.41 19.26
CA CYS A 82 -8.67 10.49 20.24
C CYS A 82 -9.43 10.05 21.50
N SER A 83 -8.77 9.98 22.65
CA SER A 83 -9.33 9.50 23.91
C SER A 83 -10.44 10.38 24.48
N LEU A 84 -10.62 11.61 23.95
CA LEU A 84 -11.67 12.52 24.39
C LEU A 84 -12.87 12.57 23.45
N CYS A 85 -12.65 12.76 22.15
CA CYS A 85 -13.75 12.87 21.17
C CYS A 85 -14.02 11.57 20.41
N TYR A 86 -13.26 10.50 20.70
CA TYR A 86 -13.36 9.19 20.05
C TYR A 86 -13.18 9.22 18.52
N MET A 87 -12.56 10.27 17.98
CA MET A 87 -12.22 10.36 16.56
C MET A 87 -11.23 9.25 16.18
N ASN A 88 -11.63 8.41 15.22
CA ASN A 88 -10.82 7.33 14.67
C ASN A 88 -11.04 7.22 13.14
N PRO A 89 -9.98 7.21 12.31
CA PRO A 89 -8.60 7.49 12.69
C PRO A 89 -8.44 8.95 13.14
N LEU A 90 -7.53 9.20 14.08
CA LEU A 90 -7.20 10.56 14.50
C LEU A 90 -6.61 11.31 13.29
N THR A 91 -7.17 12.47 12.98
CA THR A 91 -6.68 13.34 11.89
C THR A 91 -6.01 14.61 12.44
N GLY A 92 -4.97 15.09 11.76
CA GLY A 92 -4.17 16.25 12.18
C GLY A 92 -3.06 15.92 13.19
N SER A 93 -2.64 16.90 14.00
CA SER A 93 -1.63 16.70 15.04
C SER A 93 -2.15 15.78 16.16
N ARG A 94 -1.37 14.74 16.47
CA ARG A 94 -1.58 13.82 17.58
C ARG A 94 -0.72 14.22 18.76
N HIS A 95 -1.31 14.22 19.94
CA HIS A 95 -0.63 14.47 21.19
C HIS A 95 -0.82 13.26 22.10
N GLY A 96 0.23 12.49 22.34
CA GLY A 96 0.14 11.26 23.11
C GLY A 96 1.04 11.30 24.34
N CYS A 97 0.73 10.47 25.33
CA CYS A 97 1.58 10.35 26.52
C CYS A 97 2.72 9.35 26.27
N THR A 98 3.92 9.67 26.76
CA THR A 98 5.09 8.80 26.67
C THR A 98 5.26 7.86 27.87
N HIS A 99 4.41 7.99 28.90
CA HIS A 99 4.42 7.10 30.05
C HIS A 99 3.86 5.74 29.66
N LYS A 100 4.62 4.68 29.94
CA LYS A 100 4.32 3.30 29.50
C LYS A 100 2.98 2.75 29.99
N GLU A 101 2.46 3.27 31.09
CA GLU A 101 1.20 2.84 31.70
C GLU A 101 -0.01 3.65 31.20
N CYS A 102 0.22 4.66 30.36
CA CYS A 102 -0.81 5.55 29.84
C CYS A 102 -1.06 5.27 28.36
N ASN A 103 -2.33 5.03 28.02
CA ASN A 103 -2.75 4.88 26.63
C ASN A 103 -3.72 6.01 26.27
N ILE A 104 -3.19 7.23 26.20
CA ILE A 104 -3.95 8.43 25.88
C ILE A 104 -3.38 9.11 24.64
N ASP A 105 -4.28 9.43 23.72
CA ASP A 105 -3.99 10.18 22.50
C ASP A 105 -5.06 11.26 22.32
N LEU A 106 -4.66 12.51 22.11
CA LEU A 106 -5.56 13.63 21.88
C LEU A 106 -5.31 14.25 20.51
N CYS A 107 -6.39 14.58 19.81
CA CYS A 107 -6.29 15.46 18.64
C CYS A 107 -6.02 16.91 19.08
N GLN A 108 -5.50 17.72 18.16
CA GLN A 108 -5.21 19.13 18.42
C GLN A 108 -6.38 19.92 19.02
N THR A 109 -7.62 19.64 18.58
CA THR A 109 -8.82 20.31 19.10
C THR A 109 -9.15 19.92 20.55
N CYS A 110 -8.80 18.70 20.96
CA CYS A 110 -9.07 18.20 22.30
C CYS A 110 -7.95 18.51 23.30
N LEU A 111 -6.74 18.85 22.82
CA LEU A 111 -5.58 19.15 23.64
C LEU A 111 -5.83 20.21 24.73
N PRO A 112 -6.53 21.33 24.49
CA PRO A 112 -6.79 22.34 25.53
C PRO A 112 -7.63 21.83 26.71
N ASN A 113 -8.41 20.76 26.50
CA ASN A 113 -9.26 20.15 27.52
C ASN A 113 -8.60 18.92 28.17
N ASN A 114 -7.28 18.75 27.97
CA ASN A 114 -6.54 17.65 28.55
C ASN A 114 -6.57 17.71 30.10
N LYS A 115 -7.08 16.64 30.72
CA LYS A 115 -7.03 16.44 32.19
C LYS A 115 -5.99 15.39 32.60
N HIS A 116 -5.23 14.87 31.65
CA HIS A 116 -4.19 13.89 31.91
C HIS A 116 -3.00 14.53 32.61
N GLU A 117 -2.53 13.89 33.68
CA GLU A 117 -1.52 14.44 34.59
C GLU A 117 -0.12 14.49 33.96
N HIS A 118 0.18 13.59 33.03
CA HIS A 118 1.48 13.57 32.36
C HIS A 118 1.52 14.51 31.14
N PRO A 119 2.69 15.10 30.84
CA PRO A 119 2.90 15.86 29.62
C PRO A 119 2.59 15.00 28.38
N LEU A 120 1.85 15.57 27.43
CA LEU A 120 1.65 15.00 26.11
C LEU A 120 2.69 15.55 25.15
N VAL A 121 3.29 14.67 24.34
CA VAL A 121 4.19 15.07 23.26
C VAL A 121 3.42 15.09 21.95
N GLU A 122 3.68 16.10 21.12
CA GLU A 122 3.22 16.09 19.74
C GLU A 122 4.01 15.02 18.98
N TYR A 123 3.31 14.03 18.43
CA TYR A 123 3.93 13.06 17.56
C TYR A 123 4.06 13.66 16.17
N LEU A 124 5.27 13.60 15.61
CA LEU A 124 5.56 14.10 14.27
C LEU A 124 4.82 13.28 13.21
N MET A 125 4.30 14.01 12.23
CA MET A 125 3.12 13.66 11.43
C MET A 125 3.24 12.35 10.60
N PRO A 126 2.16 11.56 10.47
CA PRO A 126 2.11 10.28 9.73
C PRO A 126 1.95 10.48 8.21
N LYS A 127 1.63 9.41 7.47
CA LYS A 127 1.48 9.43 6.00
C LYS A 127 0.37 10.42 5.57
N LYS A 128 0.65 11.22 4.52
CA LYS A 128 -0.35 12.07 3.85
C LYS A 128 -1.32 11.19 3.03
N THR A 129 -2.60 11.55 3.00
CA THR A 129 -3.58 10.99 2.06
C THR A 129 -3.47 11.70 0.72
N TYR A 130 -3.48 10.96 -0.38
CA TYR A 130 -3.46 11.51 -1.74
C TYR A 130 -4.53 10.80 -2.56
N SER A 131 -5.28 11.52 -3.39
CA SER A 131 -6.19 10.87 -4.35
C SER A 131 -5.42 10.06 -5.40
N LEU A 132 -6.06 9.06 -6.03
CA LEU A 132 -5.46 8.36 -7.18
C LEU A 132 -5.04 9.35 -8.28
N GLU A 133 -5.83 10.40 -8.48
CA GLU A 133 -5.51 11.50 -9.39
C GLU A 133 -4.20 12.22 -9.00
N ALA A 134 -4.03 12.57 -7.73
CA ALA A 134 -2.81 13.20 -7.24
C ALA A 134 -1.59 12.26 -7.33
N LEU A 135 -1.77 10.96 -7.07
CA LEU A 135 -0.74 9.94 -7.19
C LEU A 135 -0.28 9.77 -8.64
N PHE A 136 -1.21 9.77 -9.58
CA PHE A 136 -0.93 9.64 -11.01
C PHE A 136 -0.63 10.97 -11.72
N LYS A 137 -0.72 12.12 -11.04
CA LYS A 137 -0.35 13.43 -11.62
C LYS A 137 1.09 13.45 -12.17
N SER A 138 1.98 12.70 -11.55
CA SER A 138 3.39 12.59 -11.95
C SER A 138 3.67 11.40 -12.90
N VAL A 139 2.65 10.59 -13.19
CA VAL A 139 2.71 9.45 -14.11
C VAL A 139 1.61 9.66 -15.16
N PRO A 140 1.86 10.40 -16.25
CA PRO A 140 0.80 10.79 -17.17
C PRO A 140 0.23 9.64 -18.00
N TYR A 141 0.97 8.52 -18.11
CA TYR A 141 0.55 7.34 -18.85
C TYR A 141 1.08 6.06 -18.21
N LEU A 142 0.35 4.97 -18.44
CA LEU A 142 0.76 3.60 -18.20
C LEU A 142 1.11 2.93 -19.53
N LEU A 143 1.86 1.84 -19.45
CA LEU A 143 2.19 0.98 -20.58
C LEU A 143 1.20 -0.18 -20.61
N ASN A 144 0.61 -0.41 -21.78
CA ASN A 144 -0.17 -1.60 -22.05
C ASN A 144 0.73 -2.85 -21.89
N PRO A 145 0.24 -3.95 -21.31
CA PRO A 145 1.04 -5.16 -21.11
C PRO A 145 1.59 -5.78 -22.40
N ASN A 146 0.83 -5.73 -23.50
CA ASN A 146 1.12 -6.52 -24.70
C ASN A 146 1.81 -5.73 -25.83
N ASN A 147 1.88 -4.40 -25.71
CA ASN A 147 2.50 -3.53 -26.71
C ASN A 147 3.14 -2.31 -26.01
N GLU A 148 3.65 -1.35 -26.77
CA GLU A 148 4.21 -0.10 -26.24
C GLU A 148 3.19 1.05 -26.21
N GLU A 149 1.91 0.73 -26.37
CA GLU A 149 0.84 1.71 -26.36
C GLU A 149 0.68 2.32 -24.97
N LYS A 150 0.45 3.63 -24.97
CA LYS A 150 0.28 4.42 -23.77
C LYS A 150 -1.20 4.47 -23.38
N ILE A 151 -1.50 4.10 -22.16
CA ILE A 151 -2.83 4.18 -21.57
C ILE A 151 -2.87 5.40 -20.65
N GLU A 152 -3.85 6.28 -20.83
CA GLU A 152 -4.01 7.44 -19.93
C GLU A 152 -4.30 6.98 -18.51
N THR A 153 -3.57 7.51 -17.53
CA THR A 153 -3.72 7.09 -16.13
C THR A 153 -5.10 7.34 -15.57
N LYS A 154 -5.78 8.40 -16.02
CA LYS A 154 -7.15 8.73 -15.59
C LYS A 154 -8.16 7.61 -15.74
N THR A 155 -7.93 6.73 -16.71
CA THR A 155 -8.78 5.56 -16.91
C THR A 155 -8.84 4.71 -15.64
N MET A 156 -7.78 4.69 -14.82
CA MET A 156 -7.67 3.87 -13.60
C MET A 156 -8.61 4.30 -12.47
N TRP A 157 -9.17 5.51 -12.49
CA TRP A 157 -10.13 5.97 -11.48
C TRP A 157 -11.46 6.47 -12.11
N GLN A 158 -11.69 6.12 -13.37
CA GLN A 158 -12.91 6.42 -14.12
C GLN A 158 -13.70 5.14 -14.42
N ASN A 159 -14.89 5.27 -15.00
CA ASN A 159 -15.74 4.14 -15.42
C ASN A 159 -16.12 3.19 -14.27
N ASP A 160 -16.58 3.77 -13.16
CA ASP A 160 -17.08 3.07 -11.96
C ASP A 160 -16.03 2.19 -11.23
N VAL A 161 -14.73 2.47 -11.44
CA VAL A 161 -13.67 1.83 -10.67
C VAL A 161 -13.77 2.24 -9.20
N LYS A 162 -13.89 1.23 -8.34
CA LYS A 162 -13.97 1.32 -6.87
C LYS A 162 -12.65 1.00 -6.18
N SER A 163 -11.63 0.49 -6.86
CA SER A 163 -10.32 0.26 -6.24
C SER A 163 -9.23 0.00 -7.27
N VAL A 164 -7.99 0.39 -6.94
CA VAL A 164 -6.80 0.15 -7.75
C VAL A 164 -5.73 -0.49 -6.88
N GLY A 165 -5.24 -1.66 -7.28
CA GLY A 165 -4.12 -2.35 -6.65
C GLY A 165 -2.80 -2.03 -7.34
N PHE A 166 -1.78 -1.66 -6.57
CA PHE A 166 -0.41 -1.49 -7.07
C PHE A 166 0.38 -2.77 -6.81
N TYR A 167 0.68 -3.51 -7.87
CA TYR A 167 1.39 -4.78 -7.79
C TYR A 167 2.90 -4.55 -7.95
N PHE A 168 3.63 -4.60 -6.84
CA PHE A 168 5.08 -4.50 -6.82
C PHE A 168 5.70 -5.88 -7.04
N SER A 169 6.39 -6.05 -8.16
CA SER A 169 6.99 -7.33 -8.51
C SER A 169 8.22 -7.17 -9.40
N ALA A 170 9.01 -8.22 -9.51
CA ALA A 170 10.23 -8.24 -10.30
C ALA A 170 10.40 -9.61 -10.97
N HIS A 171 10.85 -9.60 -12.21
CA HIS A 171 11.15 -10.80 -12.98
C HIS A 171 12.22 -11.65 -12.30
N TRP A 172 13.26 -11.02 -11.73
CA TRP A 172 14.36 -11.71 -11.05
C TRP A 172 13.92 -12.45 -9.78
N CYS A 173 12.75 -12.13 -9.22
CA CYS A 173 12.27 -12.68 -7.94
C CYS A 173 11.51 -14.02 -8.12
N PRO A 174 12.00 -15.15 -7.57
CA PRO A 174 11.35 -16.46 -7.72
C PRO A 174 9.91 -16.57 -7.15
N PRO A 175 9.59 -16.07 -5.93
CA PRO A 175 8.21 -16.13 -5.43
C PRO A 175 7.26 -15.24 -6.25
N CYS A 176 7.75 -14.12 -6.81
CA CYS A 176 7.01 -13.27 -7.73
C CYS A 176 6.61 -14.01 -9.01
N ARG A 177 7.55 -14.74 -9.64
CA ARG A 177 7.27 -15.55 -10.84
C ARG A 177 6.27 -16.68 -10.55
N ALA A 178 6.29 -17.25 -9.35
CA ALA A 178 5.30 -18.28 -8.96
C ALA A 178 3.89 -17.71 -8.68
N PHE A 179 3.81 -16.45 -8.25
CA PHE A 179 2.55 -15.81 -7.86
C PHE A 179 1.83 -15.12 -9.04
N THR A 180 2.57 -14.45 -9.94
CA THR A 180 1.99 -13.69 -11.05
C THR A 180 0.99 -14.47 -11.91
N PRO A 181 1.24 -15.73 -12.32
CA PRO A 181 0.28 -16.47 -13.13
C PRO A 181 -1.06 -16.69 -12.42
N LYS A 182 -1.03 -16.96 -11.11
CA LYS A 182 -2.24 -17.14 -10.30
C LYS A 182 -3.03 -15.84 -10.17
N LEU A 183 -2.33 -14.73 -9.94
CA LEU A 183 -2.96 -13.40 -9.87
C LEU A 183 -3.58 -13.01 -11.23
N ALA A 184 -2.90 -13.33 -12.33
CA ALA A 184 -3.38 -13.04 -13.68
C ALA A 184 -4.67 -13.81 -14.01
N GLU A 185 -4.76 -15.08 -13.63
CA GLU A 185 -5.97 -15.90 -13.81
C GLU A 185 -7.15 -15.33 -12.99
N LEU A 186 -6.94 -15.08 -11.70
CA LEU A 186 -7.97 -14.53 -10.82
C LEU A 186 -8.46 -13.16 -11.30
N TYR A 187 -7.56 -12.30 -11.77
CA TYR A 187 -7.92 -10.99 -12.29
C TYR A 187 -8.77 -11.08 -13.55
N LYS A 188 -8.46 -12.00 -14.48
CA LYS A 188 -9.28 -12.20 -15.69
C LYS A 188 -10.71 -12.61 -15.33
N THR A 189 -10.89 -13.58 -14.43
CA THR A 189 -12.22 -14.01 -13.97
C THR A 189 -12.96 -12.89 -13.23
N ALA A 190 -12.26 -12.09 -12.42
CA ALA A 190 -12.87 -10.95 -11.73
C ALA A 190 -13.37 -9.90 -12.72
N GLN A 191 -12.59 -9.61 -13.76
CA GLN A 191 -12.92 -8.63 -14.80
C GLN A 191 -14.11 -9.06 -15.68
N GLU A 192 -14.41 -10.36 -15.79
CA GLU A 192 -15.64 -10.84 -16.45
C GLU A 192 -16.91 -10.48 -15.66
N THR A 193 -16.79 -10.35 -14.33
CA THR A 193 -17.92 -10.09 -13.42
C THR A 193 -18.07 -8.61 -13.11
N SER A 194 -16.97 -7.89 -12.91
CA SER A 194 -16.98 -6.47 -12.56
C SER A 194 -15.68 -5.78 -12.92
N HIS A 195 -15.78 -4.59 -13.52
CA HIS A 195 -14.64 -3.72 -13.81
C HIS A 195 -14.30 -2.73 -12.67
N ALA A 196 -14.89 -2.95 -11.49
CA ALA A 196 -14.73 -2.08 -10.32
C ALA A 196 -13.33 -2.15 -9.70
N PHE A 197 -12.56 -3.21 -9.92
CA PHE A 197 -11.19 -3.35 -9.41
C PHE A 197 -10.18 -3.42 -10.56
N ARG A 198 -9.07 -2.71 -10.43
CA ARG A 198 -7.99 -2.74 -11.43
C ARG A 198 -6.64 -2.92 -10.78
N ILE A 199 -5.70 -3.50 -11.53
CA ILE A 199 -4.31 -3.66 -11.09
C ILE A 199 -3.42 -2.76 -11.95
N VAL A 200 -2.36 -2.23 -11.34
CA VAL A 200 -1.25 -1.56 -12.03
C VAL A 200 0.05 -2.22 -11.59
N PHE A 201 0.83 -2.67 -12.55
CA PHE A 201 2.16 -3.24 -12.28
C PHE A 201 3.18 -2.14 -12.01
N VAL A 202 3.92 -2.27 -10.91
CA VAL A 202 5.06 -1.41 -10.57
C VAL A 202 6.30 -2.28 -10.47
N SER A 203 7.13 -2.21 -11.51
CA SER A 203 8.30 -3.07 -11.59
C SER A 203 9.41 -2.69 -10.61
N CYS A 204 9.99 -3.72 -10.00
CA CYS A 204 11.23 -3.66 -9.22
C CYS A 204 12.44 -4.24 -9.99
N ASP A 205 12.27 -4.49 -11.30
CA ASP A 205 13.38 -4.85 -12.17
C ASP A 205 14.36 -3.70 -12.32
N ARG A 206 15.60 -4.03 -12.68
CA ARG A 206 16.70 -3.06 -12.79
C ARG A 206 17.00 -2.69 -14.24
N ASP A 207 16.39 -3.40 -15.18
CA ASP A 207 16.61 -3.29 -16.61
C ASP A 207 15.28 -3.40 -17.39
N GLU A 208 15.24 -2.76 -18.56
CA GLU A 208 14.05 -2.71 -19.40
C GLU A 208 13.69 -4.06 -20.03
N GLU A 209 14.68 -4.92 -20.27
CA GLU A 209 14.45 -6.23 -20.90
C GLU A 209 13.65 -7.15 -19.97
N SER A 210 14.09 -7.28 -18.71
CA SER A 210 13.38 -8.02 -17.67
C SER A 210 12.02 -7.42 -17.35
N PHE A 211 11.91 -6.09 -17.37
CA PHE A 211 10.64 -5.39 -17.22
C PHE A 211 9.65 -5.73 -18.35
N ASN A 212 10.11 -5.67 -19.60
CA ASN A 212 9.28 -5.87 -20.79
C ASN A 212 8.84 -7.32 -20.95
N SER A 213 9.72 -8.28 -20.68
CA SER A 213 9.36 -9.70 -20.73
C SER A 213 8.31 -10.02 -19.66
N TYR A 214 8.51 -9.54 -18.44
CA TYR A 214 7.63 -9.87 -17.32
C TYR A 214 6.28 -9.16 -17.36
N ARG A 215 6.23 -7.91 -17.83
CA ARG A 215 4.94 -7.21 -18.01
C ARG A 215 4.06 -7.88 -19.07
N ALA A 216 4.66 -8.50 -20.10
CA ALA A 216 3.93 -9.15 -21.19
C ALA A 216 3.19 -10.41 -20.73
N GLU A 217 3.58 -10.98 -19.59
CA GLU A 217 2.87 -12.11 -18.98
C GLU A 217 1.60 -11.67 -18.21
N MET A 218 1.42 -10.38 -17.98
CA MET A 218 0.37 -9.84 -17.11
C MET A 218 -0.79 -9.23 -17.91
N PRO A 219 -2.05 -9.35 -17.45
CA PRO A 219 -3.21 -8.79 -18.15
C PRO A 219 -3.50 -7.31 -17.82
N TRP A 220 -2.67 -6.65 -17.01
CA TRP A 220 -2.89 -5.29 -16.51
C TRP A 220 -1.79 -4.32 -16.95
N PRO A 221 -2.08 -3.01 -16.97
CA PRO A 221 -1.09 -1.99 -17.36
C PRO A 221 0.06 -1.86 -16.36
N ALA A 222 1.19 -1.34 -16.84
CA ALA A 222 2.41 -1.16 -16.06
C ALA A 222 2.81 0.32 -15.97
N VAL A 223 3.36 0.73 -14.84
CA VAL A 223 4.03 2.04 -14.72
C VAL A 223 5.36 1.96 -15.46
N PRO A 224 5.72 2.96 -16.28
CA PRO A 224 7.04 3.02 -16.90
C PRO A 224 8.15 2.87 -15.85
N LEU A 225 9.17 2.06 -16.16
CA LEU A 225 10.22 1.68 -15.20
C LEU A 225 10.84 2.89 -14.47
N ASN A 226 11.13 3.96 -15.22
CA ASN A 226 11.74 5.20 -14.69
C ASN A 226 10.76 6.13 -13.95
N SER A 227 9.45 5.91 -14.09
CA SER A 227 8.40 6.69 -13.42
C SER A 227 7.93 6.03 -12.11
N GLY A 228 8.33 4.78 -11.85
CA GLY A 228 7.95 4.03 -10.66
C GLY A 228 8.62 4.49 -9.36
N ALA A 229 9.68 5.31 -9.44
CA ALA A 229 10.43 5.78 -8.26
C ALA A 229 9.54 6.57 -7.28
N LEU A 230 8.65 7.43 -7.78
CA LEU A 230 7.71 8.19 -6.96
C LEU A 230 6.70 7.30 -6.24
N LEU A 231 6.20 6.25 -6.91
CA LEU A 231 5.31 5.28 -6.27
C LEU A 231 6.07 4.49 -5.20
N LYS A 232 7.29 4.03 -5.48
CA LYS A 232 8.12 3.33 -4.49
C LYS A 232 8.40 4.21 -3.27
N GLU A 233 8.74 5.48 -3.46
CA GLU A 233 8.93 6.45 -2.38
C GLU A 233 7.64 6.67 -1.57
N TYR A 234 6.52 6.90 -2.27
CA TYR A 234 5.21 7.07 -1.66
C TYR A 234 4.82 5.89 -0.76
N PHE A 235 5.00 4.67 -1.28
CA PHE A 235 4.70 3.45 -0.55
C PHE A 235 5.77 3.08 0.48
N ARG A 236 6.86 3.86 0.59
CA ARG A 236 8.07 3.56 1.38
C ARG A 236 8.61 2.16 1.08
N TYR A 237 8.49 1.75 -0.18
CA TYR A 237 8.95 0.46 -0.65
C TYR A 237 10.45 0.56 -0.96
N SER A 238 11.27 0.12 -0.02
CA SER A 238 12.70 -0.11 -0.23
C SER A 238 12.90 -1.47 -0.87
N GLY A 239 12.83 -1.52 -2.21
CA GLY A 239 13.27 -2.70 -2.95
C GLY A 239 14.78 -2.83 -2.88
N GLU A 240 15.28 -3.76 -2.07
CA GLU A 240 16.67 -4.24 -2.17
C GLU A 240 16.89 -5.07 -3.43
#